data_AF-A0A3E0KD49-F1
#
_entry.id   AF-A0A3E0KD49-F1
#
_cell.length_a   1.000
_cell.length_b   1.000
_cell.length_c   1.000
_cell.angle_alpha   90.00
_cell.angle_beta   90.00
_cell.angle_gamma   90.00
#
_symmetry.space_group_name_H-M   'P 1'
#
loop_
_entity.id
_entity.type
_entity.pdbx_description
1 polymer ?
#
loop_
_entity_poly.entity_id
_entity_poly.type
_entity_poly.pdbx_seq_one_letter_code
_entity_poly.pdbx_strand_id
1 'polypeptide(L)'
;MYGLPLIVILILLGGFIAYLGDRVGMRVGRQRLTLFGLRPKHTSVIITIATGILIVAASLAVLSIASEEVRTALFRMREIQEALATTRLQYEGVVEELARQRAELERTQAQRDAATQELAVVEERLQRIGTEYEQAVAALQEAQENLEFTQQRVSNLQQIGEELQRRIEEMQGRIAEMEAEIEVLETQIRAANLQLDIVRGGELAFQAGDIVLAEVIEGGAPQPEIEEKLLALLERADLLAVQRGARLPGAQPPTALQLPDGVFEGAALILAGSSQR
;
A
#
# COMPACT_ATOMS: atom_id res chain seq x y z
N MET A 1 -41.70 -44.97 71.50
CA MET A 1 -42.50 -44.95 72.74
C MET A 1 -42.88 -46.36 73.24
N TYR A 2 -41.92 -47.30 73.29
CA TYR A 2 -42.18 -48.67 73.77
C TYR A 2 -41.49 -48.99 75.12
N GLY A 3 -40.72 -48.06 75.68
CA GLY A 3 -39.93 -48.31 76.90
C GLY A 3 -40.77 -48.56 78.16
N LEU A 4 -41.81 -47.76 78.38
CA LEU A 4 -42.66 -47.84 79.59
C LEU A 4 -43.41 -49.18 79.74
N PRO A 5 -44.16 -49.69 78.73
CA PRO A 5 -44.81 -51.00 78.84
C PRO A 5 -43.80 -52.15 78.93
N LEU A 6 -42.64 -52.03 78.28
CA LEU A 6 -41.57 -53.04 78.36
C LEU A 6 -40.97 -53.14 79.76
N ILE A 7 -40.78 -51.99 80.44
CA ILE A 7 -40.31 -51.92 81.82
C ILE A 7 -41.32 -52.59 82.77
N VAL A 8 -42.62 -52.35 82.62
CA VAL A 8 -43.66 -52.96 83.47
C VAL A 8 -43.70 -54.48 83.31
N ILE A 9 -43.64 -54.98 82.07
CA ILE A 9 -43.60 -56.43 81.79
C ILE A 9 -42.32 -57.05 82.38
N LEU A 10 -41.17 -56.38 82.26
CA LEU A 10 -39.90 -56.85 82.80
C LEU A 10 -39.91 -56.94 84.33
N ILE A 11 -40.51 -55.95 85.01
CA ILE A 11 -40.66 -55.96 86.47
C ILE A 11 -41.54 -57.14 86.93
N LEU A 12 -42.68 -57.34 86.27
CA LEU A 12 -43.60 -58.44 86.60
C LEU A 12 -42.96 -59.81 86.35
N LEU A 13 -42.28 -59.97 85.22
CA LEU A 13 -41.60 -61.21 84.86
C LEU A 13 -40.40 -61.48 85.78
N GLY A 14 -39.61 -60.46 86.12
CA GLY A 14 -38.52 -60.54 87.08
C GLY A 14 -38.98 -60.93 88.48
N GLY A 15 -40.10 -60.36 88.94
CA GLY A 15 -40.73 -60.72 90.22
C GLY A 15 -41.24 -62.17 90.23
N PHE A 16 -41.84 -62.63 89.13
CA PHE A 16 -42.31 -64.00 88.99
C PHE A 16 -41.15 -65.01 89.04
N ILE A 17 -40.07 -64.72 88.33
CA ILE A 17 -38.86 -65.55 88.29
C ILE A 17 -38.16 -65.59 89.65
N ALA A 18 -38.06 -64.46 90.36
CA ALA A 18 -37.49 -64.39 91.71
C ALA A 18 -38.27 -65.23 92.72
N TYR A 19 -39.61 -65.19 92.67
CA TYR A 19 -40.48 -66.00 93.53
C TYR A 19 -40.30 -67.51 93.29
N LEU A 20 -40.16 -67.95 92.03
CA LEU A 20 -39.86 -69.35 91.71
C LEU A 20 -38.50 -69.79 92.25
N GLY A 21 -37.46 -68.96 92.12
CA GLY A 21 -36.12 -69.25 92.62
C GLY A 21 -36.08 -69.46 94.13
N ASP A 22 -36.72 -68.59 94.89
CA ASP A 22 -36.79 -68.68 96.36
C ASP A 22 -37.56 -69.92 96.83
N ARG A 23 -38.63 -70.28 96.12
CA ARG A 23 -39.44 -71.47 96.43
C ARG A 23 -38.69 -72.78 96.21
N VAL A 24 -37.82 -72.84 95.19
CA VAL A 24 -36.92 -73.97 94.97
C VAL A 24 -35.82 -74.01 96.05
N GLY A 25 -35.22 -72.88 96.37
CA GLY A 25 -34.20 -72.76 97.43
C GLY A 25 -34.71 -73.23 98.80
N MET A 26 -35.89 -72.77 99.22
CA MET A 26 -36.54 -73.19 100.47
C MET A 26 -36.86 -74.69 100.53
N ARG A 27 -37.28 -75.28 99.40
CA ARG A 27 -37.64 -76.70 99.32
C ARG A 27 -36.40 -77.59 99.46
N VAL A 28 -35.28 -77.18 98.87
CA VAL A 28 -33.97 -77.84 99.03
C VAL A 28 -33.43 -77.66 100.46
N GLY A 29 -33.62 -76.47 101.05
CA GLY A 29 -33.23 -76.22 102.45
C GLY A 29 -33.94 -77.11 103.47
N ARG A 30 -35.18 -77.53 103.20
CA ARG A 30 -35.92 -78.47 104.07
C ARG A 30 -35.49 -79.93 103.90
N GLN A 31 -34.94 -80.32 102.77
CA GLN A 31 -34.56 -81.72 102.47
C GLN A 31 -33.19 -82.13 103.04
N ARG A 32 -32.48 -81.24 103.75
CA ARG A 32 -31.16 -81.49 104.38
C ARG A 32 -30.13 -82.16 103.46
N LEU A 33 -30.16 -81.83 102.17
CA LEU A 33 -29.21 -82.36 101.20
C LEU A 33 -27.78 -81.93 101.57
N THR A 34 -26.85 -82.88 101.53
CA THR A 34 -25.42 -82.66 101.78
C THR A 34 -24.68 -82.74 100.45
N LEU A 35 -24.16 -81.60 99.97
CA LEU A 35 -23.35 -81.52 98.77
C LEU A 35 -21.88 -81.52 99.23
N PHE A 36 -21.07 -82.47 98.75
CA PHE A 36 -19.64 -82.59 99.08
C PHE A 36 -19.30 -82.50 100.60
N GLY A 37 -20.15 -83.08 101.47
CA GLY A 37 -19.88 -83.16 102.92
C GLY A 37 -20.16 -81.89 103.74
N LEU A 38 -20.77 -80.86 103.17
CA LEU A 38 -21.07 -79.59 103.86
C LEU A 38 -22.33 -79.66 104.74
N ARG A 39 -22.34 -78.88 105.84
CA ARG A 39 -23.47 -78.79 106.78
C ARG A 39 -24.74 -78.29 106.07
N PRO A 40 -25.91 -78.94 106.23
CA PRO A 40 -27.12 -78.68 105.43
C PRO A 40 -27.59 -77.23 105.31
N LYS A 41 -27.33 -76.40 106.34
CA LYS A 41 -27.63 -74.96 106.30
C LYS A 41 -26.86 -74.24 105.19
N HIS A 42 -25.56 -74.47 105.06
CA HIS A 42 -24.73 -73.82 104.05
C HIS A 42 -24.98 -74.39 102.66
N THR A 43 -25.26 -75.69 102.56
CA THR A 43 -25.63 -76.34 101.30
C THR A 43 -26.88 -75.71 100.66
N SER A 44 -27.91 -75.42 101.45
CA SER A 44 -29.13 -74.77 100.95
C SER A 44 -28.91 -73.35 100.43
N VAL A 45 -28.02 -72.59 101.09
CA VAL A 45 -27.66 -71.23 100.67
C VAL A 45 -26.86 -71.28 99.36
N ILE A 46 -25.88 -72.17 99.26
CA ILE A 46 -25.09 -72.38 98.03
C ILE A 46 -26.01 -72.79 96.87
N ILE A 47 -26.94 -73.72 97.10
CA ILE A 47 -27.89 -74.15 96.07
C ILE A 47 -28.82 -73.00 95.66
N THR A 48 -29.29 -72.17 96.60
CA THR A 48 -30.15 -71.02 96.27
C THR A 48 -29.41 -69.97 95.44
N ILE A 49 -28.16 -69.64 95.80
CA ILE A 49 -27.31 -68.72 95.02
C ILE A 49 -27.03 -69.30 93.63
N ALA A 50 -26.67 -70.59 93.53
CA ALA A 50 -26.43 -71.27 92.27
C ALA A 50 -27.68 -71.29 91.38
N THR A 51 -28.86 -71.55 91.96
CA THR A 51 -30.14 -71.52 91.25
C THR A 51 -30.47 -70.11 90.76
N GLY A 52 -30.19 -69.07 91.56
CA GLY A 52 -30.34 -67.67 91.15
C GLY A 52 -29.44 -67.28 89.99
N ILE A 53 -28.15 -67.65 90.03
CA ILE A 53 -27.21 -67.44 88.91
C ILE A 53 -27.70 -68.17 87.65
N LEU A 54 -28.16 -69.41 87.79
CA LEU A 54 -28.65 -70.23 86.67
C LEU A 54 -29.90 -69.62 86.04
N ILE A 55 -30.84 -69.13 86.85
CA ILE A 55 -32.04 -68.44 86.38
C ILE A 55 -31.70 -67.16 85.61
N VAL A 56 -30.78 -66.33 86.11
CA VAL A 56 -30.35 -65.09 85.43
C VAL A 56 -29.62 -65.41 84.13
N ALA A 57 -28.72 -66.40 84.14
CA ALA A 57 -28.01 -66.86 82.96
C ALA A 57 -28.97 -67.41 81.89
N ALA A 58 -29.95 -68.24 82.28
CA ALA A 58 -30.97 -68.77 81.38
C ALA A 58 -31.86 -67.66 80.81
N SER A 59 -32.24 -66.68 81.64
CA SER A 59 -33.04 -65.53 81.19
C SER A 59 -32.28 -64.68 80.18
N LEU A 60 -31.00 -64.36 80.45
CA LEU A 60 -30.14 -63.64 79.51
C LEU A 60 -29.89 -64.44 78.23
N ALA A 61 -29.71 -65.76 78.32
CA ALA A 61 -29.51 -66.62 77.17
C ALA A 61 -30.75 -66.65 76.26
N VAL A 62 -31.95 -66.83 76.84
CA VAL A 62 -33.22 -66.78 76.10
C VAL A 62 -33.40 -65.41 75.45
N LEU A 63 -33.14 -64.33 76.19
CA LEU A 63 -33.28 -62.96 75.67
C LEU A 63 -32.28 -62.66 74.54
N SER A 64 -31.04 -63.18 74.66
CA SER A 64 -30.00 -63.01 73.65
C SER A 64 -30.22 -63.83 72.37
N ILE A 65 -31.02 -64.91 72.43
CA ILE A 65 -31.46 -65.66 71.24
C ILE A 65 -32.67 -64.98 70.61
N ALA A 66 -33.61 -64.52 71.45
CA ALA A 66 -34.88 -63.95 71.01
C ALA A 66 -34.77 -62.51 70.45
N SER A 67 -33.81 -61.70 70.93
CA SER A 67 -33.63 -60.30 70.49
C SER A 67 -32.20 -60.06 69.96
N GLU A 68 -32.13 -59.55 68.74
CA GLU A 68 -30.87 -59.09 68.16
C GLU A 68 -30.33 -57.85 68.88
N GLU A 69 -31.20 -56.96 69.40
CA GLU A 69 -30.75 -55.75 70.10
C GLU A 69 -30.02 -56.10 71.40
N VAL A 70 -30.54 -57.07 72.16
CA VAL A 70 -29.91 -57.52 73.43
C VAL A 70 -28.59 -58.22 73.16
N ARG A 71 -28.53 -59.11 72.16
CA ARG A 71 -27.29 -59.78 71.72
C ARG A 71 -26.24 -58.76 71.28
N THR A 72 -26.66 -57.75 70.54
CA THR A 72 -25.80 -56.69 70.03
C THR A 72 -25.33 -55.76 71.15
N ALA A 73 -26.19 -55.43 72.12
CA ALA A 73 -25.82 -54.62 73.27
C ALA A 73 -24.86 -55.35 74.24
N LEU A 74 -25.08 -56.65 74.49
CA LEU A 74 -24.23 -57.45 75.38
C LEU A 74 -22.85 -57.76 74.79
N PHE A 75 -22.76 -57.97 73.47
CA PHE A 75 -21.53 -58.49 72.85
C PHE A 75 -20.89 -57.59 71.77
N ARG A 76 -21.64 -56.71 71.09
CA ARG A 76 -21.17 -55.95 69.91
C ARG A 76 -21.17 -54.42 70.05
N MET A 77 -21.48 -53.88 71.23
CA MET A 77 -21.53 -52.43 71.43
C MET A 77 -20.19 -51.73 71.11
N ARG A 78 -19.06 -52.36 71.46
CA ARG A 78 -17.72 -51.84 71.13
C ARG A 78 -17.47 -51.81 69.62
N GLU A 79 -17.79 -52.90 68.93
CA GLU A 79 -17.65 -53.00 67.46
C GLU A 79 -18.48 -51.92 66.75
N ILE A 80 -19.71 -51.64 67.22
CA ILE A 80 -20.56 -50.59 66.63
C ILE A 80 -19.99 -49.19 66.91
N GLN A 81 -19.49 -48.93 68.11
CA GLN A 81 -18.86 -47.64 68.43
C GLN A 81 -17.60 -47.41 67.59
N GLU A 82 -16.76 -48.44 67.43
CA GLU A 82 -15.58 -48.39 66.57
C GLU A 82 -15.98 -48.19 65.10
N ALA A 83 -16.97 -48.94 64.60
CA ALA A 83 -17.48 -48.79 63.24
C ALA A 83 -18.06 -47.39 62.97
N LEU A 84 -18.79 -46.80 63.93
CA LEU A 84 -19.29 -45.44 63.81
C LEU A 84 -18.16 -44.41 63.82
N ALA A 85 -17.14 -44.59 64.67
CA ALA A 85 -15.99 -43.71 64.73
C ALA A 85 -15.17 -43.77 63.42
N THR A 86 -14.91 -44.97 62.90
CA THR A 86 -14.20 -45.14 61.63
C THR A 86 -15.00 -44.59 60.45
N THR A 87 -16.31 -44.84 60.40
CA THR A 87 -17.18 -44.30 59.34
C THR A 87 -17.22 -42.78 59.38
N ARG A 88 -17.27 -42.16 60.56
CA ARG A 88 -17.21 -40.69 60.69
C ARG A 88 -15.88 -40.13 60.19
N LEU A 89 -14.76 -40.73 60.57
CA LEU A 89 -13.43 -40.33 60.10
C LEU A 89 -13.30 -40.48 58.58
N GLN A 90 -13.82 -41.57 58.01
CA GLN A 90 -13.85 -41.77 56.56
C GLN A 90 -14.73 -40.73 55.87
N TYR A 91 -15.90 -40.43 56.42
CA TYR A 91 -16.79 -39.42 55.87
C TYR A 91 -16.15 -38.03 55.88
N GLU A 92 -15.52 -37.63 56.99
CA GLU A 92 -14.77 -36.37 57.10
C GLU A 92 -13.63 -36.31 56.06
N GLY A 93 -12.88 -37.41 55.89
CA GLY A 93 -11.83 -37.50 54.87
C GLY A 93 -12.35 -37.32 53.44
N VAL A 94 -13.47 -37.98 53.10
CA VAL A 94 -14.10 -37.85 51.77
C VAL A 94 -14.63 -36.43 51.55
N VAL A 95 -15.20 -35.79 52.56
CA VAL A 95 -15.68 -34.40 52.45
C VAL A 95 -14.50 -33.45 52.22
N GLU A 96 -13.38 -33.64 52.91
CA GLU A 96 -12.18 -32.84 52.70
C GLU A 96 -11.58 -33.06 51.30
N GLU A 97 -11.50 -34.31 50.84
CA GLU A 97 -11.03 -34.64 49.50
C GLU A 97 -11.92 -34.01 48.42
N LEU A 98 -13.24 -34.09 48.59
CA LEU A 98 -14.20 -33.49 47.67
C LEU A 98 -14.10 -31.96 47.64
N ALA A 99 -13.83 -31.32 48.79
CA ALA A 99 -13.56 -29.89 48.85
C ALA A 99 -12.26 -29.52 48.10
N ARG A 100 -11.19 -30.31 48.25
CA ARG A 100 -9.93 -30.10 47.52
C ARG A 100 -10.11 -30.27 46.01
N GLN A 101 -10.80 -31.33 45.58
CA GLN A 101 -11.08 -31.57 44.16
C GLN A 101 -11.93 -30.46 43.54
N ARG A 102 -12.94 -29.94 44.25
CA ARG A 102 -13.72 -28.79 43.78
C ARG A 102 -12.86 -27.55 43.60
N ALA A 103 -12.00 -27.25 44.57
CA ALA A 103 -11.09 -26.11 44.48
C ALA A 103 -10.09 -26.26 43.32
N GLU A 104 -9.63 -27.49 43.04
CA GLU A 104 -8.77 -27.78 41.89
C GLU A 104 -9.51 -27.60 40.56
N LEU A 105 -10.75 -28.12 40.45
CA LEU A 105 -11.59 -27.92 39.28
C LEU A 105 -11.88 -26.45 38.99
N GLU A 106 -12.19 -25.64 40.01
CA GLU A 106 -12.39 -24.20 39.87
C GLU A 106 -11.13 -23.50 39.37
N ARG A 107 -9.94 -23.88 39.88
CA ARG A 107 -8.67 -23.35 39.39
C ARG A 107 -8.40 -23.73 37.94
N THR A 108 -8.63 -24.99 37.57
CA THR A 108 -8.44 -25.45 36.19
C THR A 108 -9.44 -24.78 35.24
N GLN A 109 -10.69 -24.56 35.67
CA GLN A 109 -11.67 -23.81 34.88
C GLN A 109 -11.23 -22.36 34.68
N ALA A 110 -10.81 -21.67 35.73
CA ALA A 110 -10.30 -20.30 35.63
C ALA A 110 -9.07 -20.21 34.71
N GLN A 111 -8.16 -21.18 34.78
CA GLN A 111 -7.00 -21.25 33.86
C GLN A 111 -7.43 -21.49 32.41
N ARG A 112 -8.41 -22.37 32.17
CA ARG A 112 -8.95 -22.59 30.83
C ARG A 112 -9.60 -21.33 30.29
N ASP A 113 -10.41 -20.65 31.09
CA ASP A 113 -11.11 -19.43 30.66
C ASP A 113 -10.09 -18.32 30.32
N ALA A 114 -9.06 -18.14 31.15
CA ALA A 114 -7.97 -17.21 30.87
C ALA A 114 -7.22 -17.58 29.58
N ALA A 115 -6.85 -18.86 29.40
CA ALA A 115 -6.18 -19.32 28.18
C ALA A 115 -7.06 -19.15 26.93
N THR A 116 -8.38 -19.32 27.05
CA THR A 116 -9.32 -19.15 25.93
C THR A 116 -9.43 -17.67 25.54
N GLN A 117 -9.42 -16.76 26.53
CA GLN A 117 -9.38 -15.32 26.27
C GLN A 117 -8.07 -14.90 25.61
N GLU A 118 -6.93 -15.40 26.09
CA GLU A 118 -5.62 -15.15 25.48
C GLU A 118 -5.59 -15.65 24.03
N LEU A 119 -6.13 -16.85 23.77
CA LEU A 119 -6.21 -17.41 22.42
C LEU A 119 -7.03 -16.50 21.48
N ALA A 120 -8.18 -16.02 21.93
CA ALA A 120 -9.02 -15.10 21.14
C ALA A 120 -8.30 -13.79 20.80
N VAL A 121 -7.53 -13.22 21.74
CA VAL A 121 -6.73 -12.01 21.50
C VAL A 121 -5.61 -12.30 20.49
N VAL A 122 -4.94 -13.46 20.59
CA VAL A 122 -3.90 -13.86 19.65
C VAL A 122 -4.47 -14.09 18.25
N GLU A 123 -5.65 -14.69 18.13
CA GLU A 123 -6.35 -14.89 16.86
C GLU A 123 -6.73 -13.56 16.21
N GLU A 124 -7.27 -12.60 16.96
CA GLU A 124 -7.56 -11.26 16.45
C GLU A 124 -6.27 -10.57 15.96
N ARG A 125 -5.19 -10.69 16.72
CA ARG A 125 -3.89 -10.11 16.36
C ARG A 125 -3.32 -10.76 15.09
N LEU A 126 -3.47 -12.08 14.94
CA LEU A 126 -3.05 -12.79 13.73
C LEU A 126 -3.86 -12.35 12.51
N GLN A 127 -5.18 -12.19 12.65
CA GLN A 127 -6.03 -11.67 11.57
C GLN A 127 -5.59 -10.27 11.17
N ARG A 128 -5.34 -9.38 12.14
CA ARG A 128 -4.86 -8.02 11.87
C ARG A 128 -3.52 -8.03 11.12
N ILE A 129 -2.55 -8.80 11.60
CA ILE A 129 -1.24 -8.95 10.94
C ILE A 129 -1.42 -9.53 9.52
N GLY A 130 -2.33 -10.48 9.33
CA GLY A 130 -2.67 -11.02 8.01
C GLY A 130 -3.16 -9.93 7.05
N THR A 131 -4.10 -9.10 7.51
CA THR A 131 -4.61 -7.98 6.68
C THR A 131 -3.54 -6.92 6.39
N GLU A 132 -2.69 -6.59 7.37
CA GLU A 132 -1.58 -5.66 7.20
C GLU A 132 -0.54 -6.21 6.20
N TYR A 133 -0.27 -7.51 6.26
CA TYR A 133 0.61 -8.19 5.32
C TYR A 133 0.07 -8.16 3.89
N GLU A 134 -1.21 -8.46 3.70
CA GLU A 134 -1.86 -8.38 2.38
C GLU A 134 -1.81 -6.95 1.80
N GLN A 135 -2.08 -5.94 2.63
CA GLN A 135 -1.96 -4.53 2.24
C GLN A 135 -0.52 -4.15 1.87
N ALA A 136 0.47 -4.61 2.65
CA ALA A 136 1.88 -4.37 2.36
C ALA A 136 2.32 -5.02 1.05
N VAL A 137 1.84 -6.23 0.75
CA VAL A 137 2.10 -6.92 -0.52
C VAL A 137 1.47 -6.16 -1.70
N ALA A 138 0.22 -5.72 -1.57
CA ALA A 138 -0.44 -4.92 -2.60
C ALA A 138 0.29 -3.59 -2.86
N ALA A 139 0.68 -2.88 -1.80
CA ALA A 139 1.44 -1.63 -1.91
C ALA A 139 2.83 -1.85 -2.54
N LEU A 140 3.49 -2.97 -2.23
CA LEU A 140 4.77 -3.33 -2.84
C LEU A 140 4.61 -3.58 -4.34
N GLN A 141 3.55 -4.28 -4.76
CA GLN A 141 3.27 -4.53 -6.17
C GLN A 141 3.00 -3.22 -6.92
N GLU A 142 2.17 -2.33 -6.37
CA GLU A 142 1.91 -1.01 -6.95
C GLU A 142 3.20 -0.19 -7.06
N ALA A 143 4.05 -0.21 -6.04
CA ALA A 143 5.34 0.47 -6.06
C ALA A 143 6.28 -0.09 -7.14
N GLN A 144 6.27 -1.41 -7.39
CA GLN A 144 7.05 -2.05 -8.45
C GLN A 144 6.54 -1.65 -9.84
N GLU A 145 5.23 -1.66 -10.06
CA GLU A 145 4.62 -1.24 -11.33
C GLU A 145 4.93 0.25 -11.61
N ASN A 146 4.82 1.10 -10.59
CA ASN A 146 5.18 2.52 -10.70
C ASN A 146 6.67 2.74 -10.97
N LEU A 147 7.53 1.91 -10.37
CA LEU A 147 8.97 1.96 -10.61
C LEU A 147 9.29 1.59 -12.07
N GLU A 148 8.70 0.52 -12.59
CA GLU A 148 8.89 0.09 -13.97
C GLU A 148 8.39 1.16 -14.95
N PHE A 149 7.20 1.71 -14.72
CA PHE A 149 6.67 2.81 -15.52
C PHE A 149 7.58 4.04 -15.51
N THR A 150 8.12 4.39 -14.34
CA THR A 150 9.05 5.53 -14.20
C THR A 150 10.37 5.25 -14.92
N GLN A 151 10.90 4.03 -14.84
CA GLN A 151 12.11 3.64 -15.57
C GLN A 151 11.90 3.74 -17.09
N GLN A 152 10.76 3.27 -17.60
CA GLN A 152 10.41 3.41 -19.02
C GLN A 152 10.33 4.88 -19.44
N ARG A 153 9.70 5.75 -18.62
CA ARG A 153 9.65 7.20 -18.88
C ARG A 153 11.03 7.84 -18.90
N VAL A 154 11.91 7.47 -17.97
CA VAL A 154 13.29 7.98 -17.93
C VAL A 154 14.04 7.56 -19.20
N SER A 155 13.93 6.29 -19.60
CA SER A 155 14.54 5.77 -20.84
C SER A 155 14.05 6.52 -22.07
N ASN A 156 12.73 6.71 -22.21
CA ASN A 156 12.15 7.48 -23.31
C ASN A 156 12.63 8.93 -23.32
N LEU A 157 12.71 9.59 -22.17
CA LEU A 157 13.21 10.96 -22.05
C LEU A 157 14.70 11.06 -22.40
N GLN A 158 15.51 10.06 -22.04
CA GLN A 158 16.91 9.98 -22.44
C GLN A 158 17.05 9.87 -23.96
N GLN A 159 16.28 9.00 -24.60
CA GLN A 159 16.27 8.86 -26.06
C GLN A 159 15.85 10.16 -26.77
N ILE A 160 14.82 10.84 -26.25
CA ILE A 160 14.40 12.15 -26.77
C ILE A 160 15.51 13.18 -26.58
N GLY A 161 16.19 13.18 -25.43
CA GLY A 161 17.32 14.06 -25.17
C GLY A 161 18.46 13.86 -26.17
N GLU A 162 18.83 12.60 -26.46
CA GLU A 162 19.85 12.25 -27.44
C GLU A 162 19.47 12.67 -28.87
N GLU A 163 18.20 12.50 -29.25
CA GLU A 163 17.68 12.93 -30.55
C GLU A 163 17.68 14.46 -30.69
N LEU A 164 17.25 15.18 -29.64
CA LEU A 164 17.30 16.64 -29.63
C LEU A 164 18.74 17.16 -29.70
N GLN A 165 19.66 16.51 -28.99
CA GLN A 165 21.08 16.86 -29.05
C GLN A 165 21.64 16.69 -30.47
N ARG A 166 21.34 15.57 -31.13
CA ARG A 166 21.71 15.34 -32.55
C ARG A 166 21.13 16.40 -33.48
N ARG A 167 19.87 16.80 -33.28
CA ARG A 167 19.23 17.87 -34.08
C ARG A 167 19.87 19.22 -33.86
N ILE A 168 20.27 19.54 -32.63
CA ILE A 168 21.01 20.78 -32.33
C ILE A 168 22.33 20.80 -33.09
N GLU A 169 23.08 19.70 -33.05
CA GLU A 169 24.36 19.57 -33.78
C GLU A 169 24.15 19.68 -35.30
N GLU A 170 23.12 19.05 -35.84
CA GLU A 170 22.75 19.17 -37.26
C GLU A 170 22.40 20.62 -37.64
N MET A 171 21.58 21.30 -36.84
CA MET A 171 21.20 22.68 -37.08
C MET A 171 22.39 23.63 -36.98
N GLN A 172 23.29 23.43 -36.02
CA GLN A 172 24.53 24.19 -35.91
C GLN A 172 25.43 23.99 -37.14
N GLY A 173 25.52 22.75 -37.64
CA GLY A 173 26.23 22.46 -38.89
C GLY A 173 25.65 23.21 -40.09
N ARG A 174 24.31 23.22 -40.24
CA ARG A 174 23.62 23.97 -41.31
C ARG A 174 23.82 25.47 -41.19
N ILE A 175 23.82 26.02 -39.97
CA ILE A 175 24.10 27.44 -39.75
C ILE A 175 25.52 27.76 -40.22
N ALA A 176 26.51 26.96 -39.83
CA ALA A 176 27.89 27.17 -40.26
C ALA A 176 28.06 27.06 -41.79
N GLU A 177 27.35 26.12 -42.43
CA GLU A 177 27.33 25.99 -43.89
C GLU A 177 26.70 27.21 -44.58
N MET A 178 25.55 27.69 -44.09
CA MET A 178 24.90 28.90 -44.60
C MET A 178 25.76 30.15 -44.38
N GLU A 179 26.44 30.27 -43.25
CA GLU A 179 27.36 31.39 -42.98
C GLU A 179 28.53 31.39 -43.97
N ALA A 180 29.11 30.22 -44.28
CA ALA A 180 30.15 30.09 -45.30
C ALA A 180 29.63 30.41 -46.72
N GLU A 181 28.40 29.98 -47.04
CA GLU A 181 27.77 30.30 -48.33
C GLU A 181 27.53 31.80 -48.48
N ILE A 182 27.05 32.49 -47.43
CA ILE A 182 26.89 33.95 -47.40
C ILE A 182 28.24 34.64 -47.66
N GLU A 183 29.32 34.21 -46.99
CA GLU A 183 30.65 34.79 -47.20
C GLU A 183 31.11 34.65 -48.66
N VAL A 184 30.91 33.48 -49.27
CA VAL A 184 31.21 33.23 -50.67
C VAL A 184 30.37 34.14 -51.57
N LEU A 185 29.06 34.23 -51.37
CA LEU A 185 28.18 35.09 -52.17
C LEU A 185 28.58 36.57 -52.04
N GLU A 186 28.93 37.04 -50.84
CA GLU A 186 29.41 38.40 -50.64
C GLU A 186 30.70 38.68 -51.44
N THR A 187 31.65 37.73 -51.46
CA THR A 187 32.86 37.89 -52.28
C THR A 187 32.54 37.94 -53.77
N GLN A 188 31.58 37.14 -54.24
CA GLN A 188 31.12 37.15 -55.63
C GLN A 188 30.45 38.49 -55.99
N ILE A 189 29.58 39.02 -55.14
CA ILE A 189 28.93 40.33 -55.33
C ILE A 189 29.99 41.43 -55.40
N ARG A 190 30.97 41.43 -54.49
CA ARG A 190 32.09 42.41 -54.52
C ARG A 190 32.86 42.33 -55.84
N ALA A 191 33.19 41.12 -56.31
CA ALA A 191 33.90 40.92 -57.56
C ALA A 191 33.06 41.35 -58.79
N ALA A 192 31.77 41.04 -58.82
CA ALA A 192 30.86 41.43 -59.90
C ALA A 192 30.70 42.95 -59.99
N ASN A 193 30.58 43.64 -58.84
CA ASN A 193 30.50 45.10 -58.81
C ASN A 193 31.79 45.75 -59.34
N LEU A 194 32.97 45.25 -58.95
CA LEU A 194 34.24 45.71 -59.51
C LEU A 194 34.31 45.52 -61.04
N GLN A 195 33.81 44.39 -61.55
CA GLN A 195 33.74 44.14 -62.99
C GLN A 195 32.78 45.10 -63.69
N LEU A 196 31.63 45.43 -63.07
CA LEU A 196 30.68 46.41 -63.62
C LEU A 196 31.24 47.83 -63.62
N ASP A 197 31.99 48.23 -62.59
CA ASP A 197 32.67 49.54 -62.55
C ASP A 197 33.70 49.66 -63.68
N ILE A 198 34.43 48.58 -63.98
CA ILE A 198 35.38 48.54 -65.12
C ILE A 198 34.64 48.67 -66.46
N VAL A 199 33.48 48.02 -66.61
CA VAL A 199 32.70 48.07 -67.86
C VAL A 199 31.96 49.41 -68.04
N ARG A 200 31.54 50.06 -66.96
CA ARG A 200 30.86 51.36 -66.98
C ARG A 200 31.80 52.58 -66.91
N GLY A 201 33.09 52.37 -66.63
CA GLY A 201 34.11 53.43 -66.56
C GLY A 201 34.46 54.12 -67.89
N GLY A 202 33.80 53.79 -69.00
CA GLY A 202 33.80 54.63 -70.19
C GLY A 202 32.69 55.67 -70.10
N GLU A 203 33.02 56.93 -69.81
CA GLU A 203 32.05 58.04 -69.85
C GLU A 203 31.34 58.07 -71.21
N LEU A 204 30.04 57.77 -71.21
CA LEU A 204 29.19 57.89 -72.41
C LEU A 204 29.05 59.37 -72.75
N ALA A 205 29.61 59.80 -73.89
CA ALA A 205 29.56 61.20 -74.34
C ALA A 205 28.11 61.69 -74.61
N PHE A 206 27.26 60.83 -75.19
CA PHE A 206 25.83 61.06 -75.44
C PHE A 206 25.08 59.73 -75.40
N GLN A 207 23.84 59.73 -74.92
CA GLN A 207 22.91 58.61 -75.04
C GLN A 207 22.06 58.73 -76.32
N ALA A 208 21.51 57.60 -76.79
CA ALA A 208 20.62 57.60 -77.95
C ALA A 208 19.35 58.44 -77.64
N GLY A 209 19.14 59.52 -78.39
CA GLY A 209 18.02 60.46 -78.19
C GLY A 209 18.41 61.80 -77.56
N ASP A 210 19.66 61.98 -77.14
CA ASP A 210 20.14 63.25 -76.61
C ASP A 210 20.17 64.33 -77.71
N ILE A 211 19.68 65.53 -77.36
CA ILE A 211 19.75 66.70 -78.23
C ILE A 211 21.14 67.32 -78.07
N VAL A 212 21.94 67.26 -79.14
CA VAL A 212 23.30 67.85 -79.15
C VAL A 212 23.23 69.38 -79.24
N LEU A 213 22.42 69.91 -80.15
CA LEU A 213 22.22 71.34 -80.37
C LEU A 213 20.83 71.57 -80.97
N ALA A 214 20.16 72.64 -80.56
CA ALA A 214 18.88 73.08 -81.11
C ALA A 214 18.97 74.57 -81.45
N GLU A 215 18.61 74.93 -82.69
CA GLU A 215 18.58 76.30 -83.18
C GLU A 215 17.30 76.49 -84.00
N VAL A 216 16.72 77.69 -83.97
CA VAL A 216 15.51 78.03 -84.72
C VAL A 216 15.93 78.71 -86.03
N ILE A 217 15.56 78.12 -87.16
CA ILE A 217 15.82 78.68 -88.49
C ILE A 217 14.50 79.20 -89.07
N GLU A 218 14.46 80.48 -89.44
CA GLU A 218 13.31 81.08 -90.11
C GLU A 218 13.21 80.57 -91.56
N GLY A 219 12.03 80.03 -91.91
CA GLY A 219 11.73 79.50 -93.24
C GLY A 219 11.35 80.59 -94.26
N GLY A 220 11.38 80.22 -95.54
CA GLY A 220 10.95 81.09 -96.66
C GLY A 220 12.04 81.96 -97.29
N ALA A 221 13.30 81.85 -96.84
CA ALA A 221 14.46 82.43 -97.52
C ALA A 221 14.86 81.62 -98.77
N PRO A 222 15.66 82.18 -99.70
CA PRO A 222 16.17 81.43 -100.86
C PRO A 222 16.92 80.18 -100.39
N GLN A 223 16.74 79.06 -101.09
CA GLN A 223 17.40 77.78 -100.80
C GLN A 223 18.90 77.89 -100.44
N PRO A 224 19.76 78.64 -101.17
CA PRO A 224 21.17 78.74 -100.80
C PRO A 224 21.43 79.40 -99.43
N GLU A 225 20.55 80.32 -98.99
CA GLU A 225 20.68 80.96 -97.67
C GLU A 225 20.29 80.02 -96.53
N ILE A 226 19.34 79.12 -96.76
CA ILE A 226 18.91 78.11 -95.80
C ILE A 226 19.96 77.00 -95.70
N GLU A 227 20.54 76.58 -96.83
CA GLU A 227 21.65 75.63 -96.86
C GLU A 227 22.85 76.15 -96.04
N GLU A 228 23.20 77.44 -96.18
CA GLU A 228 24.27 78.06 -95.41
C GLU A 228 23.96 78.04 -93.89
N LYS A 229 22.74 78.41 -93.49
CA LYS A 229 22.32 78.38 -92.07
C LYS A 229 22.30 76.96 -91.50
N LEU A 230 21.86 75.98 -92.28
CA LEU A 230 21.81 74.57 -91.87
C LEU A 230 23.21 73.96 -91.76
N LEU A 231 24.13 74.30 -92.68
CA LEU A 231 25.54 73.92 -92.58
C LEU A 231 26.18 74.50 -91.32
N ALA A 232 25.97 75.79 -91.05
CA ALA A 232 26.51 76.44 -89.85
C ALA A 232 26.01 75.79 -88.55
N LEU A 233 24.74 75.35 -88.52
CA LEU A 233 24.18 74.61 -87.39
C LEU A 233 24.85 73.24 -87.22
N LEU A 234 25.01 72.49 -88.31
CA LEU A 234 25.64 71.17 -88.30
C LEU A 234 27.10 71.25 -87.89
N GLU A 235 27.87 72.23 -88.39
CA GLU A 235 29.26 72.43 -87.98
C GLU A 235 29.39 72.74 -86.49
N ARG A 236 28.48 73.55 -85.92
CA ARG A 236 28.46 73.82 -84.48
C ARG A 236 28.09 72.58 -83.66
N ALA A 237 27.11 71.81 -84.11
CA ALA A 237 26.72 70.56 -83.47
C ALA A 237 27.86 69.54 -83.50
N ASP A 238 28.58 69.46 -84.62
CA ASP A 238 29.74 68.60 -84.81
C ASP A 238 30.87 68.96 -83.85
N LEU A 239 31.24 70.24 -83.78
CA LEU A 239 32.27 70.71 -82.85
C LEU A 239 31.91 70.44 -81.39
N LEU A 240 30.65 70.66 -81.00
CA LEU A 240 30.19 70.41 -79.63
C LEU A 240 30.22 68.92 -79.28
N ALA A 241 29.84 68.06 -80.24
CA ALA A 241 29.91 66.61 -80.07
C ALA A 241 31.36 66.11 -79.96
N VAL A 242 32.28 66.64 -80.79
CA VAL A 242 33.72 66.33 -80.73
C VAL A 242 34.36 66.81 -79.43
N GLN A 243 33.99 67.99 -78.92
CA GLN A 243 34.46 68.50 -77.63
C GLN A 243 34.04 67.61 -76.45
N ARG A 244 32.86 66.97 -76.53
CA ARG A 244 32.40 66.00 -75.54
C ARG A 244 32.94 64.58 -75.74
N GLY A 245 33.82 64.37 -76.72
CA GLY A 245 34.51 63.11 -76.94
C GLY A 245 33.87 62.17 -77.96
N ALA A 246 32.78 62.56 -78.62
CA ALA A 246 32.22 61.79 -79.73
C ALA A 246 33.09 61.97 -80.99
N ARG A 247 33.52 60.88 -81.63
CA ARG A 247 34.34 60.93 -82.86
C ARG A 247 33.98 59.78 -83.79
N LEU A 248 33.85 60.06 -85.07
CA LEU A 248 33.79 59.03 -86.10
C LEU A 248 35.19 58.46 -86.35
N PRO A 249 35.38 57.13 -86.29
CA PRO A 249 36.68 56.52 -86.56
C PRO A 249 37.14 56.81 -88.00
N GLY A 250 38.31 57.44 -88.16
CA GLY A 250 38.98 57.61 -89.46
C GLY A 250 38.67 58.88 -90.26
N ALA A 251 37.81 59.78 -89.75
CA ALA A 251 37.54 61.06 -90.40
C ALA A 251 38.67 62.09 -90.17
N GLN A 252 39.10 62.78 -91.24
CA GLN A 252 40.00 63.94 -91.18
C GLN A 252 39.43 65.06 -92.07
N PRO A 253 39.04 66.22 -91.50
CA PRO A 253 39.09 66.61 -90.08
C PRO A 253 38.19 65.76 -89.15
N PRO A 254 38.42 65.79 -87.82
CA PRO A 254 37.64 65.00 -86.86
C PRO A 254 36.19 65.50 -86.81
N THR A 255 35.27 64.60 -87.11
CA THR A 255 33.82 64.83 -87.17
C THR A 255 33.10 63.77 -86.34
N ALA A 256 32.03 64.15 -85.65
CA ALA A 256 31.11 63.30 -84.89
C ALA A 256 29.79 63.05 -85.64
N LEU A 257 29.47 63.84 -86.66
CA LEU A 257 28.25 63.73 -87.46
C LEU A 257 28.45 62.93 -88.76
N GLN A 258 27.55 61.99 -89.02
CA GLN A 258 27.38 61.35 -90.32
C GLN A 258 25.93 61.52 -90.75
N LEU A 259 25.72 62.22 -91.86
CA LEU A 259 24.38 62.43 -92.42
C LEU A 259 24.12 61.39 -93.51
N PRO A 260 22.93 60.78 -93.55
CA PRO A 260 22.52 59.98 -94.70
C PRO A 260 22.37 60.84 -95.95
N ASP A 261 22.72 60.29 -97.11
CA ASP A 261 22.62 60.98 -98.41
C ASP A 261 21.20 61.51 -98.66
N GLY A 262 21.08 62.77 -99.11
CA GLY A 262 19.80 63.39 -99.46
C GLY A 262 19.01 64.00 -98.28
N VAL A 263 19.42 63.75 -97.03
CA VAL A 263 18.73 64.31 -95.84
C VAL A 263 18.96 65.81 -95.73
N PHE A 264 20.18 66.27 -96.02
CA PHE A 264 20.54 67.68 -95.96
C PHE A 264 19.76 68.49 -97.01
N GLU A 265 19.76 68.04 -98.27
CA GLU A 265 19.06 68.67 -99.38
C GLU A 265 17.54 68.64 -99.18
N GLY A 266 17.01 67.53 -98.65
CA GLY A 266 15.59 67.39 -98.32
C GLY A 266 15.15 68.37 -97.22
N ALA A 267 15.96 68.53 -96.16
CA ALA A 267 15.67 69.48 -95.09
C ALA A 267 15.72 70.94 -95.59
N ALA A 268 16.72 71.29 -96.41
CA ALA A 268 16.84 72.61 -97.01
C ALA A 268 15.64 72.96 -97.90
N LEU A 269 15.18 72.00 -98.73
CA LEU A 269 13.99 72.16 -99.57
C LEU A 269 12.71 72.36 -98.76
N ILE A 270 12.52 71.60 -97.67
CA ILE A 270 11.33 71.73 -96.80
C ILE A 270 11.32 73.11 -96.11
N LEU A 271 12.47 73.56 -95.60
CA LEU A 271 12.59 74.87 -94.95
C LEU A 271 12.42 76.02 -95.95
N ALA A 272 12.94 75.89 -97.18
CA ALA A 272 12.75 76.87 -98.25
C ALA A 272 11.30 76.95 -98.74
N GLY A 273 10.59 75.82 -98.79
CA GLY A 273 9.19 75.73 -99.18
C GLY A 273 8.20 76.09 -98.06
N SER A 274 8.68 76.32 -96.83
CA SER A 274 7.81 76.68 -95.71
C SER A 274 7.43 78.16 -95.81
N SER A 275 6.18 78.43 -96.18
CA SER A 275 5.60 79.77 -96.17
C SER A 275 5.56 80.29 -94.73
N GLN A 276 6.13 81.46 -94.48
CA GLN A 276 6.06 82.15 -93.19
C GLN A 276 4.60 82.20 -92.72
N ARG A 277 4.31 81.55 -91.58
CA ARG A 277 3.09 81.78 -90.80
C ARG A 277 3.44 82.56 -89.55
#